data_AF-A0A9D6UNR1-F1
#
_entry.id   AF-A0A9D6UNR1-F1
#
_cell.length_a   1.000
_cell.length_b   1.000
_cell.length_c   1.000
_cell.angle_alpha   90.00
_cell.angle_beta   90.00
_cell.angle_gamma   90.00
#
_symmetry.space_group_name_H-M   'P 1'
#
loop_
_entity.id
_entity.type
_entity.pdbx_description
1 polymer ?
#
loop_
_entity_poly.entity_id
_entity_poly.type
_entity_poly.pdbx_seq_one_letter_code
_entity_poly.pdbx_strand_id
1 'polypeptide(L)'
;MANPAKKDIQAAFEAAMAAIRRVHRMPALEPVPVLSDPVMAVGGKYRWDLETGRPVDIRLNPSSDHLELTALLEIGHWLDHQAVGVAGSFASVTHPRLKEWREAVLNSRTVERLNDIRDAGALPWRLPDGRRLSIATRASADELIRFEEMFSRSYAQFVSQESGCRVLKGQIRLFSDPASPWSIVPQYWPEEEFEEIALLFRRVIVEAGWSK
;
A
#
# COMPACT_ATOMS: atom_id res chain seq x y z
N MET A 1 -27.64 5.42 -17.95
CA MET A 1 -26.27 5.30 -17.42
C MET A 1 -26.38 4.53 -16.12
N ALA A 2 -25.81 3.33 -16.04
CA ALA A 2 -25.86 2.53 -14.82
C ALA A 2 -25.03 3.23 -13.74
N ASN A 3 -25.64 3.49 -12.58
CA ASN A 3 -24.91 3.89 -11.39
C ASN A 3 -23.93 2.75 -11.04
N PRO A 4 -22.60 2.94 -11.07
CA PRO A 4 -21.69 1.89 -10.64
C PRO A 4 -22.07 1.55 -9.20
N ALA A 5 -22.47 0.29 -8.96
CA ALA A 5 -22.88 -0.16 -7.65
C ALA A 5 -21.78 0.22 -6.64
N LYS A 6 -22.11 1.04 -5.64
CA LYS A 6 -21.18 1.39 -4.57
C LYS A 6 -20.70 0.07 -3.95
N LYS A 7 -19.40 -0.20 -4.03
CA LYS A 7 -18.82 -1.39 -3.39
C LYS A 7 -18.94 -1.24 -1.87
N ASP A 8 -19.21 -2.35 -1.21
CA ASP A 8 -19.31 -2.40 0.25
C ASP A 8 -17.92 -2.27 0.88
N ILE A 9 -17.66 -1.12 1.50
CA ILE A 9 -16.38 -0.81 2.14
C ILE A 9 -16.10 -1.69 3.36
N GLN A 10 -17.15 -2.12 4.08
CA GLN A 10 -16.98 -2.94 5.28
C GLN A 10 -16.60 -4.36 4.87
N ALA A 11 -17.24 -4.89 3.84
CA ALA A 11 -16.88 -6.19 3.27
C ALA A 11 -15.42 -6.21 2.76
N ALA A 12 -14.99 -5.12 2.11
CA ALA A 12 -13.62 -5.01 1.62
C ALA A 12 -12.58 -4.92 2.76
N PHE A 13 -12.89 -4.16 3.81
CA PHE A 13 -12.04 -4.06 5.00
C PHE A 13 -11.93 -5.42 5.72
N GLU A 14 -13.05 -6.13 5.92
CA GLU A 14 -13.04 -7.47 6.52
C GLU A 14 -12.28 -8.49 5.67
N ALA A 15 -12.36 -8.40 4.34
CA ALA A 15 -11.58 -9.24 3.43
C ALA A 15 -10.07 -9.01 3.59
N ALA A 16 -9.64 -7.75 3.72
CA ALA A 16 -8.24 -7.40 4.00
C ALA A 16 -7.80 -7.93 5.37
N MET A 17 -8.59 -7.72 6.43
CA MET A 17 -8.33 -8.24 7.77
C MET A 17 -8.27 -9.77 7.79
N ALA A 18 -9.15 -10.46 7.05
CA ALA A 18 -9.12 -11.91 6.91
C ALA A 18 -7.84 -12.40 6.22
N ALA A 19 -7.32 -11.67 5.22
CA ALA A 19 -6.03 -11.98 4.60
C ALA A 19 -4.87 -11.80 5.60
N ILE A 20 -4.83 -10.70 6.34
CA ILE A 20 -3.81 -10.46 7.38
C ILE A 20 -3.83 -11.57 8.43
N ARG A 21 -5.02 -11.93 8.94
CA ARG A 21 -5.20 -13.01 9.92
C ARG A 21 -4.76 -14.39 9.40
N ARG A 22 -4.58 -14.59 8.09
CA ARG A 22 -3.95 -15.82 7.55
C ARG A 22 -2.44 -15.80 7.69
N VAL A 23 -1.81 -14.63 7.68
CA VAL A 23 -0.37 -14.44 7.71
C VAL A 23 0.16 -14.32 9.14
N HIS A 24 -0.42 -13.44 9.95
CA HIS A 24 0.03 -13.20 11.33
C HIS A 24 -1.14 -12.82 12.25
N ARG A 25 -0.88 -12.75 13.56
CA ARG A 25 -1.83 -12.26 14.56
C ARG A 25 -1.92 -10.74 14.49
N MET A 26 -3.11 -10.20 14.72
CA MET A 26 -3.27 -8.74 14.85
C MET A 26 -2.71 -8.29 16.21
N PRO A 27 -1.89 -7.23 16.26
CA PRO A 27 -1.54 -6.59 17.52
C PRO A 27 -2.80 -6.06 18.22
N ALA A 28 -2.75 -5.95 19.55
CA ALA A 28 -3.80 -5.30 20.33
C ALA A 28 -3.73 -3.79 20.11
N LEU A 29 -4.58 -3.27 19.22
CA LEU A 29 -4.67 -1.85 18.88
C LEU A 29 -6.03 -1.27 19.26
N GLU A 30 -6.06 0.03 19.54
CA GLU A 30 -7.32 0.77 19.68
C GLU A 30 -8.11 0.67 18.36
N PRO A 31 -9.37 0.22 18.38
CA PRO A 31 -10.18 0.13 17.16
C PRO A 31 -10.29 1.48 16.46
N VAL A 32 -10.04 1.50 15.16
CA VAL A 32 -10.19 2.69 14.32
C VAL A 32 -11.49 2.58 13.49
N PRO A 33 -12.34 3.62 13.47
CA PRO A 33 -13.52 3.64 12.61
C PRO A 33 -13.16 3.49 11.12
N VAL A 34 -13.97 2.76 10.37
CA VAL A 34 -13.85 2.64 8.91
C VAL A 34 -15.02 3.35 8.25
N LEU A 35 -14.75 4.34 7.42
CA LEU A 35 -15.76 5.25 6.88
C LEU A 35 -15.73 5.30 5.36
N SER A 36 -16.91 5.48 4.75
CA SER A 36 -17.04 5.66 3.30
C SER A 36 -16.88 7.13 2.94
N ASP A 37 -16.02 7.43 1.98
CA ASP A 37 -15.82 8.80 1.47
C ASP A 37 -15.85 8.80 -0.07
N PRO A 38 -17.03 8.92 -0.70
CA PRO A 38 -17.18 8.81 -2.16
C PRO A 38 -16.70 10.03 -2.94
N VAL A 39 -16.41 11.15 -2.27
CA VAL A 39 -15.91 12.38 -2.91
C VAL A 39 -14.40 12.52 -2.81
N MET A 40 -13.73 11.61 -2.07
CA MET A 40 -12.29 11.59 -1.95
C MET A 40 -11.63 11.25 -3.28
N ALA A 41 -10.64 12.05 -3.71
CA ALA A 41 -9.96 11.85 -4.98
C ALA A 41 -9.08 10.58 -5.00
N VAL A 42 -8.58 10.17 -3.83
CA VAL A 42 -7.76 8.96 -3.66
C VAL A 42 -8.61 7.75 -3.27
N GLY A 43 -8.06 6.55 -3.44
CA GLY A 43 -8.76 5.31 -3.13
C GLY A 43 -9.04 5.13 -1.63
N GLY A 44 -8.06 5.49 -0.78
CA GLY A 44 -8.11 5.30 0.67
C GLY A 44 -7.31 6.37 1.40
N LYS A 45 -7.55 6.49 2.72
CA LYS A 45 -6.73 7.30 3.61
C LYS A 45 -6.86 6.89 5.07
N TYR A 46 -5.75 6.50 5.70
CA TYR A 46 -5.58 6.45 7.14
C TYR A 46 -5.34 7.87 7.68
N ARG A 47 -6.06 8.23 8.74
CA ARG A 47 -5.96 9.54 9.38
C ARG A 47 -5.66 9.39 10.86
N TRP A 48 -4.87 10.31 11.37
CA TRP A 48 -4.53 10.43 12.78
C TRP A 48 -4.54 11.89 13.19
N ASP A 49 -4.61 12.11 14.49
CA ASP A 49 -4.48 13.42 15.10
C ASP A 49 -2.99 13.80 15.19
N LEU A 50 -2.62 14.95 14.59
CA LEU A 50 -1.21 15.36 14.48
C LEU A 50 -0.58 15.77 15.82
N GLU A 51 -1.40 16.15 16.81
CA GLU A 51 -0.92 16.57 18.13
C GLU A 51 -0.67 15.38 19.04
N THR A 52 -1.60 14.42 19.04
CA THR A 52 -1.60 13.26 19.96
C THR A 52 -1.05 11.98 19.33
N GLY A 53 -0.95 11.91 18.00
CA GLY A 53 -0.56 10.70 17.27
C GLY A 53 -1.62 9.60 17.27
N ARG A 54 -2.83 9.85 17.78
CA ARG A 54 -3.89 8.84 17.90
C ARG A 54 -4.60 8.60 16.56
N PRO A 55 -4.98 7.36 16.23
CA PRO A 55 -5.78 7.06 15.04
C PRO A 55 -7.14 7.77 15.11
N VAL A 56 -7.59 8.33 13.99
CA VAL A 56 -8.89 9.00 13.85
C VAL A 56 -9.87 8.12 13.09
N ASP A 57 -9.55 7.74 11.84
CA ASP A 57 -10.32 6.81 11.04
C ASP A 57 -9.50 6.28 9.84
N ILE A 58 -10.03 5.24 9.19
CA ILE A 58 -9.65 4.79 7.85
C ILE A 58 -10.81 5.14 6.92
N ARG A 59 -10.55 5.96 5.89
CA ARG A 59 -11.53 6.30 4.87
C ARG A 59 -11.27 5.51 3.60
N LEU A 60 -12.34 5.00 2.99
CA LEU A 60 -12.28 4.31 1.71
C LEU A 60 -13.26 4.95 0.73
N ASN A 61 -12.78 5.22 -0.47
CA ASN A 61 -13.63 5.59 -1.58
C ASN A 61 -14.28 4.33 -2.16
N PRO A 62 -15.62 4.15 -2.05
CA PRO A 62 -16.32 2.97 -2.56
C PRO A 62 -16.24 2.80 -4.08
N SER A 63 -15.78 3.82 -4.80
CA SER A 63 -15.52 3.78 -6.24
C SER A 63 -14.12 3.30 -6.61
N SER A 64 -13.24 2.99 -5.64
CA SER A 64 -11.94 2.37 -5.91
C SER A 64 -12.11 1.07 -6.71
N ASP A 65 -11.36 0.93 -7.81
CA ASP A 65 -11.35 -0.26 -8.65
C ASP A 65 -10.65 -1.45 -7.96
N HIS A 66 -9.88 -1.20 -6.89
CA HIS A 66 -9.14 -2.17 -6.08
C HIS A 66 -9.38 -1.99 -4.58
N LEU A 67 -10.64 -2.02 -4.15
CA LEU A 67 -11.07 -1.62 -2.80
C LEU A 67 -10.47 -2.48 -1.67
N GLU A 68 -10.36 -3.79 -1.83
CA GLU A 68 -9.75 -4.69 -0.84
C GLU A 68 -8.25 -4.42 -0.65
N LEU A 69 -7.52 -4.21 -1.74
CA LEU A 69 -6.11 -3.82 -1.72
C LEU A 69 -5.94 -2.42 -1.12
N THR A 70 -6.83 -1.49 -1.45
CA THR A 70 -6.86 -0.15 -0.85
C THR A 70 -7.03 -0.26 0.67
N ALA A 71 -7.99 -1.05 1.15
CA ALA A 71 -8.19 -1.27 2.58
C ALA A 71 -6.95 -1.86 3.24
N LEU A 72 -6.27 -2.81 2.58
CA LEU A 72 -5.03 -3.40 3.07
C LEU A 72 -3.88 -2.38 3.16
N LEU A 73 -3.77 -1.46 2.20
CA LEU A 73 -2.80 -0.36 2.24
C LEU A 73 -3.05 0.54 3.46
N GLU A 74 -4.30 0.95 3.69
CA GLU A 74 -4.61 1.80 4.85
C GLU A 74 -4.38 1.09 6.18
N ILE A 75 -4.61 -0.23 6.25
CA ILE A 75 -4.24 -1.02 7.42
C ILE A 75 -2.72 -1.09 7.57
N GLY A 76 -1.96 -1.19 6.47
CA GLY A 76 -0.50 -1.13 6.48
C GLY A 76 0.01 0.18 7.12
N HIS A 77 -0.55 1.32 6.71
CA HIS A 77 -0.26 2.62 7.31
C HIS A 77 -0.60 2.67 8.80
N TRP A 78 -1.76 2.14 9.18
CA TRP A 78 -2.17 2.10 10.58
C TRP A 78 -1.22 1.24 11.44
N LEU A 79 -0.81 0.07 10.95
CA LEU A 79 0.13 -0.81 11.64
C LEU A 79 1.52 -0.17 11.79
N ASP A 80 2.02 0.45 10.73
CA ASP A 80 3.31 1.16 10.74
C ASP A 80 3.33 2.28 11.80
N HIS A 81 2.23 3.03 11.86
CA HIS A 81 2.08 4.19 12.73
C HIS A 81 1.82 3.84 14.20
N GLN A 82 1.20 2.67 14.47
CA GLN A 82 0.69 2.35 15.82
C GLN A 82 1.33 1.12 16.46
N ALA A 83 1.87 0.18 15.68
CA ALA A 83 2.12 -1.18 16.16
C ALA A 83 3.56 -1.66 15.99
N VAL A 84 4.25 -1.24 14.92
CA VAL A 84 5.60 -1.77 14.63
C VAL A 84 6.66 -1.20 15.57
N GLY A 85 6.51 0.06 15.97
CA GLY A 85 7.47 0.81 16.80
C GLY A 85 6.77 1.54 17.95
N VAL A 86 7.10 2.82 18.10
CA VAL A 86 6.44 3.71 19.07
C VAL A 86 5.11 4.18 18.48
N ALA A 87 4.00 3.95 19.19
CA ALA A 87 2.69 4.38 18.74
C ALA A 87 2.63 5.91 18.52
N GLY A 88 1.98 6.34 17.44
CA GLY A 88 1.95 7.73 17.02
C GLY A 88 3.15 8.17 16.19
N SER A 89 3.94 7.21 15.68
CA SER A 89 5.09 7.49 14.83
C SER A 89 5.29 6.37 13.82
N PHE A 90 5.49 6.72 12.55
CA PHE A 90 5.75 5.74 11.50
C PHE A 90 7.10 5.06 11.74
N ALA A 91 7.05 3.76 12.05
CA ALA A 91 8.23 2.98 12.31
C ALA A 91 9.11 2.85 11.05
N SER A 92 8.51 2.83 9.87
CA SER A 92 9.18 2.77 8.58
C SER A 92 10.20 3.87 8.39
N VAL A 93 9.98 5.06 8.94
CA VAL A 93 10.87 6.21 8.79
C VAL A 93 12.14 6.06 9.63
N THR A 94 12.02 5.67 10.91
CA THR A 94 13.15 5.78 11.85
C THR A 94 13.39 4.55 12.72
N HIS A 95 12.42 3.65 12.89
CA HIS A 95 12.54 2.59 13.89
C HIS A 95 13.62 1.57 13.51
N PRO A 96 14.47 1.11 14.47
CA PRO A 96 15.57 0.18 14.18
C PRO A 96 15.14 -1.17 13.60
N ARG A 97 13.97 -1.70 14.01
CA ARG A 97 13.41 -2.97 13.46
C ARG A 97 13.23 -2.95 11.94
N LEU A 98 13.03 -1.76 11.36
CA LEU A 98 12.82 -1.59 9.92
C LEU A 98 14.08 -1.05 9.22
N LYS A 99 15.25 -1.09 9.86
CA LYS A 99 16.51 -0.65 9.24
C LYS A 99 16.83 -1.47 7.99
N GLU A 100 16.91 -2.79 8.13
CA GLU A 100 17.21 -3.68 6.99
C GLU A 100 16.11 -3.60 5.92
N TRP A 101 14.84 -3.46 6.33
CA TRP A 101 13.74 -3.24 5.39
C TRP A 101 13.92 -1.93 4.59
N ARG A 102 14.26 -0.82 5.25
CA ARG A 102 14.56 0.45 4.57
C ARG A 102 15.69 0.30 3.56
N GLU A 103 16.77 -0.38 3.94
CA GLU A 103 17.91 -0.63 3.06
C GLU A 103 17.50 -1.47 1.84
N ALA A 104 16.73 -2.55 2.03
CA ALA A 104 16.25 -3.41 0.96
C ALA A 104 15.32 -2.66 -0.03
N VAL A 105 14.36 -1.88 0.46
CA VAL A 105 13.47 -1.11 -0.44
C VAL A 105 14.23 0.00 -1.16
N LEU A 106 15.17 0.70 -0.51
CA LEU A 106 15.95 1.77 -1.16
C LEU A 106 16.87 1.25 -2.26
N ASN A 107 17.45 0.06 -2.08
CA ASN A 107 18.36 -0.56 -3.04
C ASN A 107 17.63 -1.31 -4.16
N SER A 108 16.30 -1.21 -4.19
CA SER A 108 15.45 -1.95 -5.11
C SER A 108 15.35 -1.24 -6.47
N ARG A 109 15.32 -1.99 -7.58
CA ARG A 109 15.16 -1.42 -8.93
C ARG A 109 13.84 -0.67 -9.09
N THR A 110 12.82 -1.07 -8.36
CA THR A 110 11.53 -0.38 -8.29
C THR A 110 11.69 1.04 -7.76
N VAL A 111 12.48 1.25 -6.69
CA VAL A 111 12.76 2.59 -6.16
C VAL A 111 13.71 3.38 -7.04
N GLU A 112 14.72 2.74 -7.65
CA GLU A 112 15.56 3.37 -8.69
C GLU A 112 14.69 3.95 -9.81
N ARG A 113 13.78 3.14 -10.36
CA ARG A 113 12.84 3.56 -11.41
C ARG A 113 11.89 4.67 -10.95
N LEU A 114 11.43 4.66 -9.69
CA LEU A 114 10.63 5.77 -9.16
C LEU A 114 11.42 7.08 -9.11
N ASN A 115 12.70 7.04 -8.76
CA ASN A 115 13.57 8.22 -8.79
C ASN A 115 13.76 8.73 -10.22
N ASP A 116 13.99 7.84 -11.20
CA ASP A 116 14.09 8.24 -12.61
C ASP A 116 12.79 8.91 -13.11
N ILE A 117 11.64 8.35 -12.74
CA ILE A 117 10.31 8.89 -13.10
C ILE A 117 10.07 10.24 -12.43
N ARG A 118 10.45 10.38 -11.15
CA ARG A 118 10.39 11.65 -10.42
C ARG A 118 11.21 12.69 -11.16
N ASP A 119 12.45 12.37 -11.50
CA ASP A 119 13.40 13.31 -12.09
C ASP A 119 12.96 13.73 -13.50
N ALA A 120 12.47 12.78 -14.32
CA ALA A 120 11.84 13.05 -15.62
C ALA A 120 10.59 13.94 -15.51
N GLY A 121 9.82 13.79 -14.43
CA GLY A 121 8.65 14.59 -14.08
C GLY A 121 7.37 14.32 -14.89
N ALA A 122 7.51 13.86 -16.13
CA ALA A 122 6.41 13.36 -16.95
C ALA A 122 6.89 12.24 -17.89
N LEU A 123 5.98 11.31 -18.21
CA LEU A 123 6.24 10.20 -19.13
C LEU A 123 5.31 10.23 -20.35
N PRO A 124 5.80 9.84 -21.54
CA PRO A 124 4.94 9.67 -22.70
C PRO A 124 4.09 8.38 -22.55
N TRP A 125 2.78 8.50 -22.76
CA TRP A 125 1.84 7.38 -22.83
C TRP A 125 1.21 7.29 -24.21
N ARG A 126 1.16 6.09 -24.79
CA ARG A 126 0.51 5.86 -26.07
C ARG A 126 -0.86 5.23 -25.86
N LEU A 127 -1.89 5.92 -26.32
CA LEU A 127 -3.26 5.42 -26.34
C LEU A 127 -3.43 4.33 -27.43
N PRO A 128 -4.46 3.46 -27.31
CA PRO A 128 -4.75 2.43 -28.32
C PRO A 128 -4.97 2.99 -29.74
N ASP A 129 -5.44 4.24 -29.86
CA ASP A 129 -5.66 4.94 -31.12
C ASP A 129 -4.36 5.54 -31.73
N GLY A 130 -3.22 5.32 -31.09
CA GLY A 130 -1.90 5.78 -31.54
C GLY A 130 -1.50 7.17 -31.05
N ARG A 131 -2.40 7.94 -30.43
CA ARG A 131 -2.08 9.26 -29.85
C ARG A 131 -1.08 9.14 -28.71
N ARG A 132 -0.23 10.16 -28.55
CA ARG A 132 0.71 10.27 -27.44
C ARG A 132 0.23 11.35 -26.46
N LEU A 133 0.17 11.00 -25.18
CA LEU A 133 -0.08 11.92 -24.07
C LEU A 133 1.20 12.08 -23.25
N SER A 134 1.38 13.24 -22.64
CA SER A 134 2.39 13.44 -21.60
C SER A 134 1.70 13.37 -20.26
N ILE A 135 1.97 12.32 -19.48
CA ILE A 135 1.37 12.11 -18.16
C ILE A 135 2.31 12.69 -17.11
N ALA A 136 1.84 13.63 -16.30
CA ALA A 136 2.60 14.14 -15.17
C ALA A 136 2.74 13.04 -14.11
N THR A 137 3.97 12.69 -13.76
CA THR A 137 4.28 11.56 -12.88
C THR A 137 5.06 11.95 -11.64
N ARG A 138 5.60 13.18 -11.58
CA ARG A 138 6.41 13.68 -10.46
C ARG A 138 5.74 13.47 -9.11
N ALA A 139 4.51 13.98 -8.95
CA ALA A 139 3.79 13.93 -7.67
C ALA A 139 3.53 12.50 -7.21
N SER A 140 3.16 11.60 -8.12
CA SER A 140 2.96 10.18 -7.80
C SER A 140 4.27 9.51 -7.41
N ALA A 141 5.37 9.80 -8.12
CA ALA A 141 6.67 9.26 -7.76
C ALA A 141 7.15 9.80 -6.39
N ASP A 142 6.99 11.10 -6.12
CA ASP A 142 7.31 11.74 -4.83
C ASP A 142 6.54 11.10 -3.67
N GLU A 143 5.27 10.76 -3.88
CA GLU A 143 4.47 10.06 -2.88
C GLU A 143 4.98 8.64 -2.66
N LEU A 144 5.17 7.86 -3.74
CA LEU A 144 5.52 6.44 -3.65
C LEU A 144 6.91 6.21 -3.03
N ILE A 145 7.87 7.13 -3.17
CA ILE A 145 9.20 6.98 -2.55
C ILE A 145 9.24 7.24 -1.03
N ARG A 146 8.14 7.71 -0.43
CA ARG A 146 8.07 7.93 1.02
C ARG A 146 8.11 6.60 1.76
N PHE A 147 8.81 6.53 2.89
CA PHE A 147 8.97 5.27 3.63
C PHE A 147 7.64 4.70 4.09
N GLU A 148 6.70 5.54 4.50
CA GLU A 148 5.37 5.14 4.93
C GLU A 148 4.61 4.47 3.78
N GLU A 149 4.68 5.06 2.57
CA GLU A 149 4.06 4.50 1.37
C GLU A 149 4.77 3.24 0.87
N MET A 150 6.10 3.19 0.94
CA MET A 150 6.85 1.97 0.63
C MET A 150 6.50 0.85 1.61
N PHE A 151 6.36 1.15 2.90
CA PHE A 151 6.00 0.17 3.92
C PHE A 151 4.61 -0.38 3.66
N SER A 152 3.62 0.50 3.51
CA SER A 152 2.24 0.08 3.28
C SER A 152 2.09 -0.79 2.03
N ARG A 153 2.68 -0.37 0.90
CA ARG A 153 2.61 -1.13 -0.37
C ARG A 153 3.33 -2.47 -0.29
N SER A 154 4.54 -2.48 0.28
CA SER A 154 5.30 -3.72 0.42
C SER A 154 4.64 -4.67 1.42
N TYR A 155 4.07 -4.17 2.51
CA TYR A 155 3.26 -4.96 3.45
C TYR A 155 2.02 -5.55 2.77
N ALA A 156 1.30 -4.77 1.95
CA ALA A 156 0.14 -5.24 1.21
C ALA A 156 0.51 -6.36 0.22
N GLN A 157 1.64 -6.22 -0.47
CA GLN A 157 2.16 -7.27 -1.36
C GLN A 157 2.57 -8.53 -0.59
N PHE A 158 3.26 -8.36 0.55
CA PHE A 158 3.63 -9.46 1.43
C PHE A 158 2.39 -10.24 1.91
N VAL A 159 1.39 -9.54 2.46
CA VAL A 159 0.15 -10.18 2.91
C VAL A 159 -0.58 -10.85 1.75
N SER A 160 -0.67 -10.19 0.59
CA SER A 160 -1.30 -10.77 -0.60
C SER A 160 -0.64 -12.10 -1.03
N GLN A 161 0.69 -12.16 -0.99
CA GLN A 161 1.46 -13.34 -1.34
C GLN A 161 1.29 -14.48 -0.33
N GLU A 162 1.56 -14.20 0.95
CA GLU A 162 1.56 -15.19 2.03
C GLU A 162 0.15 -15.70 2.37
N SER A 163 -0.88 -14.85 2.26
CA SER A 163 -2.25 -15.25 2.58
C SER A 163 -2.90 -16.12 1.49
N GLY A 164 -2.26 -16.21 0.31
CA GLY A 164 -2.82 -16.84 -0.89
C GLY A 164 -4.11 -16.20 -1.41
N CYS A 165 -4.42 -14.95 -1.05
CA CYS A 165 -5.69 -14.31 -1.40
C CYS A 165 -5.71 -13.94 -2.89
N ARG A 166 -6.51 -14.67 -3.68
CA ARG A 166 -6.60 -14.49 -5.13
C ARG A 166 -7.12 -13.10 -5.52
N VAL A 167 -8.01 -12.50 -4.74
CA VAL A 167 -8.55 -11.14 -5.00
C VAL A 167 -7.43 -10.11 -4.90
N LEU A 168 -6.69 -10.09 -3.79
CA LEU A 168 -5.56 -9.17 -3.60
C LEU A 168 -4.47 -9.39 -4.65
N LYS A 169 -4.12 -10.65 -4.94
CA LYS A 169 -3.14 -10.97 -6.00
C LYS A 169 -3.59 -10.47 -7.37
N GLY A 170 -4.88 -10.61 -7.68
CA GLY A 170 -5.48 -10.09 -8.91
C GLY A 170 -5.40 -8.57 -9.00
N GLN A 171 -5.68 -7.87 -7.90
CA GLN A 171 -5.60 -6.40 -7.84
C GLN A 171 -4.18 -5.88 -7.98
N ILE A 172 -3.19 -6.50 -7.33
CA ILE A 172 -1.77 -6.13 -7.48
C ILE A 172 -1.30 -6.32 -8.93
N ARG A 173 -1.72 -7.39 -9.61
CA ARG A 173 -1.34 -7.66 -11.01
C ARG A 173 -1.77 -6.55 -11.98
N LEU A 174 -2.83 -5.79 -11.68
CA LEU A 174 -3.27 -4.66 -12.51
C LEU A 174 -2.24 -3.53 -12.60
N PHE A 175 -1.32 -3.46 -11.63
CA PHE A 175 -0.22 -2.48 -11.61
C PHE A 175 1.02 -2.98 -12.38
N SER A 176 1.05 -4.25 -12.76
CA SER A 176 2.11 -4.84 -13.58
C SER A 176 1.69 -5.05 -15.04
N ASP A 177 0.40 -4.93 -15.36
CA ASP A 177 -0.12 -5.12 -16.72
C ASP A 177 0.28 -3.93 -17.62
N PRO A 178 1.09 -4.14 -18.68
CA PRO A 178 1.49 -3.08 -19.60
C PRO A 178 0.32 -2.40 -20.33
N ALA A 179 -0.84 -3.05 -20.42
CA ALA A 179 -2.05 -2.47 -21.00
C ALA A 179 -2.80 -1.55 -20.01
N SER A 180 -2.46 -1.61 -18.72
CA SER A 180 -3.06 -0.80 -17.67
C SER A 180 -2.34 0.54 -17.51
N PRO A 181 -3.05 1.68 -17.45
CA PRO A 181 -2.42 2.97 -17.16
C PRO A 181 -1.80 3.00 -15.75
N TRP A 182 -2.24 2.13 -14.84
CA TRP A 182 -1.66 1.99 -13.50
C TRP A 182 -0.23 1.45 -13.51
N SER A 183 0.25 0.90 -14.62
CA SER A 183 1.62 0.35 -14.76
C SER A 183 2.68 1.38 -15.14
N ILE A 184 2.29 2.63 -15.46
CA ILE A 184 3.23 3.69 -15.88
C ILE A 184 4.21 4.00 -14.75
N VAL A 185 3.67 4.18 -13.54
CA VAL A 185 4.46 4.43 -12.32
C VAL A 185 4.41 3.15 -11.47
N PRO A 186 5.54 2.48 -11.23
CA PRO A 186 5.54 1.19 -10.58
C PRO A 186 5.12 1.32 -9.10
N GLN A 187 4.00 0.71 -8.74
CA GLN A 187 3.49 0.72 -7.36
C GLN A 187 3.89 -0.50 -6.54
N TYR A 188 4.33 -1.58 -7.17
CA TYR A 188 4.68 -2.84 -6.50
C TYR A 188 5.97 -3.40 -7.11
N TRP A 189 6.61 -4.28 -6.35
CA TRP A 189 7.89 -4.89 -6.74
C TRP A 189 7.64 -6.12 -7.60
N PRO A 190 8.45 -6.36 -8.66
CA PRO A 190 8.54 -7.65 -9.32
C PRO A 190 8.80 -8.79 -8.31
N GLU A 191 8.37 -10.01 -8.64
CA GLU A 191 8.45 -11.15 -7.71
C GLU A 191 9.90 -11.41 -7.27
N GLU A 192 10.85 -11.39 -8.20
CA GLU A 192 12.27 -11.67 -7.94
C GLU A 192 12.92 -10.61 -7.04
N GLU A 193 12.46 -9.37 -7.13
CA GLU A 193 12.94 -8.25 -6.31
C GLU A 193 12.30 -8.28 -4.91
N PHE A 194 11.06 -8.78 -4.82
CA PHE A 194 10.28 -8.72 -3.60
C PHE A 194 10.60 -9.82 -2.58
N GLU A 195 11.25 -10.92 -2.99
CA GLU A 195 11.59 -12.03 -2.10
C GLU A 195 12.38 -11.60 -0.86
N GLU A 196 13.37 -10.71 -1.03
CA GLU A 196 14.18 -10.16 0.07
C GLU A 196 13.33 -9.32 1.03
N ILE A 197 12.49 -8.43 0.49
CA ILE A 197 11.59 -7.59 1.28
C ILE A 197 10.58 -8.45 2.05
N ALA A 198 10.05 -9.50 1.43
CA ALA A 198 9.14 -10.45 2.07
C ALA A 198 9.80 -11.18 3.26
N LEU A 199 11.07 -11.60 3.12
CA LEU A 199 11.83 -12.20 4.22
C LEU A 199 11.96 -11.26 5.41
N LEU A 200 12.18 -9.96 5.16
CA LEU A 200 12.29 -8.94 6.20
C LEU A 200 10.94 -8.73 6.92
N PHE A 201 9.81 -8.75 6.21
CA PHE A 201 8.50 -8.74 6.87
C PHE A 201 8.27 -9.96 7.76
N ARG A 202 8.67 -11.17 7.33
CA ARG A 202 8.59 -12.36 8.19
C ARG A 202 9.37 -12.16 9.48
N ARG A 203 10.57 -11.57 9.40
CA ARG A 203 11.39 -11.24 10.59
C ARG A 203 10.69 -10.20 11.48
N VAL A 204 10.20 -9.11 10.91
CA VAL A 204 9.47 -8.05 11.65
C VAL A 204 8.27 -8.62 12.39
N ILE A 205 7.52 -9.54 11.77
CA ILE A 205 6.39 -10.22 12.41
C ILE A 205 6.81 -11.02 13.64
N VAL A 206 7.94 -11.73 13.58
CA VAL A 206 8.49 -12.45 14.73
C VAL A 206 8.93 -11.47 15.82
N GLU A 207 9.72 -10.46 15.47
CA GLU A 207 10.27 -9.48 16.42
C GLU A 207 9.21 -8.62 17.09
N ALA A 208 8.10 -8.34 16.39
CA ALA A 208 6.96 -7.61 16.91
C ALA A 208 6.01 -8.50 17.74
N GLY A 209 6.26 -9.82 17.82
CA GLY A 209 5.42 -10.77 18.56
C GLY A 209 4.08 -11.08 17.88
N TRP A 210 4.00 -10.90 16.57
CA TRP A 210 2.78 -11.13 15.79
C TRP A 210 2.69 -12.55 15.23
N SER A 211 3.71 -13.39 15.43
CA SER A 211 3.72 -14.78 15.00
C SER A 211 2.50 -15.56 15.53
N LYS A 212 2.03 -16.49 14.71
CA LYS A 212 0.94 -17.39 15.07
C LYS A 212 1.35 -18.48 16.03
#